data_AF-A0A1Q5CCQ5-F1
#
_entry.id   AF-A0A1Q5CCQ5-F1
#
_cell.length_a   1.000
_cell.length_b   1.000
_cell.length_c   1.000
_cell.angle_alpha   90.00
_cell.angle_beta   90.00
_cell.angle_gamma   90.00
#
_symmetry.space_group_name_H-M   'P 1'
#
loop_
_entity.id
_entity.type
_entity.pdbx_description
1 polymer ?
#
loop_
_entity_poly.entity_id
_entity_poly.type
_entity_poly.pdbx_seq_one_letter_code
_entity_poly.pdbx_strand_id
1 'polypeptide(L)'
;MTVRFLSPELLLDLAVERVRSARPDLPAGLDLSTPRALQEAKAALAGSASDGLAEVAAVCVVDRFDLPRWVSDTCAFVLSLPEESHGPWRRSFTRTIHLAGRPANLAGRFVFAHVAADGSAAWAAPAPEPATSGLRRLLKTFEGRRPLAAWEPTTLTVPDGPRDRAPGRARRPVRRDLYIATSGVTVADALVQVKHLVAEAVLDRLIGPGDRLTLRSLPRLTGLRVPFAALRVDTDIHRPYELQAFAGLTEEL
;
A
#
# COMPACT_ATOMS: atom_id res chain seq x y z
N MET A 1 -5.95 -25.75 -8.64
CA MET A 1 -6.16 -24.29 -8.57
C MET A 1 -6.35 -23.78 -9.98
N THR A 2 -7.48 -23.13 -10.27
CA THR A 2 -7.81 -22.63 -11.60
C THR A 2 -7.09 -21.32 -11.84
N VAL A 3 -6.18 -21.27 -12.82
CA VAL A 3 -5.53 -20.02 -13.25
C VAL A 3 -6.62 -19.10 -13.80
N ARG A 4 -6.93 -18.02 -13.07
CA ARG A 4 -7.90 -17.02 -13.53
C ARG A 4 -7.18 -15.96 -14.36
N PHE A 5 -7.69 -15.72 -15.57
CA PHE A 5 -7.26 -14.56 -16.35
C PHE A 5 -7.77 -13.27 -15.70
N LEU A 6 -6.98 -12.21 -15.75
CA LEU A 6 -7.35 -10.88 -15.24
C LEU A 6 -8.36 -10.23 -16.20
N SER A 7 -9.64 -10.60 -16.08
CA SER A 7 -10.76 -10.00 -16.81
C SER A 7 -11.29 -8.75 -16.08
N PRO A 8 -11.99 -7.83 -16.76
CA PRO A 8 -12.61 -6.67 -16.13
C PRO A 8 -13.55 -7.02 -14.97
N GLU A 9 -14.32 -8.10 -15.10
CA GLU A 9 -15.24 -8.59 -14.06
C GLU A 9 -14.47 -9.05 -12.82
N LEU A 10 -13.38 -9.79 -13.01
CA LEU A 10 -12.52 -10.23 -11.91
C LEU A 10 -11.88 -9.02 -11.20
N LEU A 11 -11.41 -8.02 -11.95
CA LEU A 11 -10.85 -6.80 -11.38
C LEU A 11 -11.87 -6.06 -10.53
N LEU A 12 -13.11 -5.97 -11.00
CA LEU A 12 -14.21 -5.36 -10.26
C LEU A 12 -14.52 -6.15 -8.98
N ASP A 13 -14.70 -7.47 -9.07
CA ASP A 13 -14.98 -8.34 -7.92
C ASP A 13 -13.92 -8.16 -6.81
N LEU A 14 -12.63 -8.18 -7.18
CA LEU A 14 -11.52 -7.99 -6.25
C LEU A 14 -11.53 -6.60 -5.61
N ALA A 15 -11.86 -5.56 -6.38
CA ALA A 15 -11.93 -4.20 -5.86
C ALA A 15 -13.10 -4.01 -4.88
N VAL A 16 -14.25 -4.64 -5.16
CA VAL A 16 -15.42 -4.68 -4.28
C VAL A 16 -15.13 -5.44 -3.00
N GLU A 17 -14.52 -6.64 -3.10
CA GLU A 17 -14.14 -7.46 -1.96
C GLU A 17 -13.21 -6.70 -1.02
N ARG A 18 -12.22 -5.99 -1.56
CA ARG A 18 -11.34 -5.12 -0.77
C ARG A 18 -12.11 -4.04 -0.01
N VAL A 19 -13.07 -3.35 -0.66
CA VAL A 19 -13.92 -2.34 0.00
C VAL A 19 -14.70 -2.94 1.16
N ARG A 20 -15.35 -4.08 0.94
CA ARG A 20 -16.14 -4.77 1.97
C ARG A 20 -15.27 -5.29 3.13
N SER A 21 -14.10 -5.85 2.81
CA SER A 21 -13.14 -6.32 3.81
C SER A 21 -12.59 -5.18 4.68
N ALA A 22 -12.26 -4.04 4.05
CA ALA A 22 -11.75 -2.87 4.76
C ALA A 22 -12.84 -2.15 5.56
N ARG A 23 -14.08 -2.12 5.06
CA ARG A 23 -15.20 -1.39 5.66
C ARG A 23 -16.42 -2.29 5.86
N PRO A 24 -16.37 -3.22 6.84
CA PRO A 24 -17.49 -4.10 7.15
C PRO A 24 -18.71 -3.35 7.72
N ASP A 25 -18.53 -2.09 8.12
CA ASP A 25 -19.54 -1.17 8.60
C ASP A 25 -20.40 -0.54 7.48
N LEU A 26 -20.03 -0.71 6.21
CA LEU A 26 -20.83 -0.16 5.10
C LEU A 26 -22.18 -0.88 4.96
N PRO A 27 -23.25 -0.15 4.58
CA PRO A 27 -24.53 -0.77 4.29
C PRO A 27 -24.38 -1.87 3.24
N ALA A 28 -24.97 -3.05 3.49
CA ALA A 28 -24.92 -4.18 2.56
C ALA A 28 -25.49 -3.84 1.16
N GLY A 29 -26.42 -2.88 1.09
CA GLY A 29 -27.05 -2.40 -0.14
C GLY A 29 -26.29 -1.28 -0.86
N LEU A 30 -25.08 -0.90 -0.43
CA LEU A 30 -24.25 0.06 -1.16
C LEU A 30 -23.89 -0.51 -2.54
N ASP A 31 -24.23 0.22 -3.59
CA ASP A 31 -23.90 -0.18 -4.96
C ASP A 31 -22.39 -0.03 -5.21
N LEU A 32 -21.76 -1.15 -5.53
CA LEU A 32 -20.36 -1.25 -5.93
C LEU A 32 -20.23 -2.05 -7.24
N SER A 33 -21.35 -2.25 -7.96
CA SER A 33 -21.47 -3.17 -9.09
C SER A 33 -20.85 -2.65 -10.39
N THR A 34 -20.32 -1.43 -10.40
CA THR A 34 -19.65 -0.83 -11.55
C THR A 34 -18.40 -0.05 -11.11
N PRO A 35 -17.40 0.14 -12.00
CA PRO A 35 -16.23 0.97 -11.69
C PRO A 35 -16.60 2.39 -11.24
N ARG A 36 -17.66 2.95 -11.83
CA ARG A 36 -18.19 4.27 -11.47
C ARG A 36 -18.79 4.28 -10.06
N ALA A 37 -19.68 3.34 -9.76
CA ALA A 37 -20.29 3.25 -8.42
C ALA A 37 -19.22 3.01 -7.34
N LEU A 38 -18.22 2.18 -7.64
CA LEU A 38 -17.06 1.98 -6.77
C LEU A 38 -16.25 3.27 -6.55
N GLN A 39 -16.01 4.05 -7.60
CA GLN A 39 -15.30 5.33 -7.51
C GLN A 39 -16.08 6.34 -6.67
N GLU A 40 -17.38 6.47 -6.92
CA GLU A 40 -18.28 7.37 -6.17
C GLU A 40 -18.34 6.97 -4.69
N ALA A 41 -18.43 5.67 -4.39
CA ALA A 41 -18.36 5.17 -3.03
C ALA A 41 -17.02 5.51 -2.36
N LYS A 42 -15.88 5.26 -3.02
CA LYS A 42 -14.55 5.64 -2.48
C LYS A 42 -14.44 7.14 -2.21
N ALA A 43 -14.95 7.97 -3.12
CA ALA A 43 -14.94 9.42 -2.96
C ALA A 43 -15.81 9.88 -1.78
N ALA A 44 -17.00 9.29 -1.62
CA ALA A 44 -17.87 9.56 -0.47
C ALA A 44 -17.17 9.18 0.84
N LEU A 45 -16.51 8.02 0.90
CA LEU A 45 -15.77 7.58 2.10
C LEU A 45 -14.60 8.50 2.44
N ALA A 46 -13.90 9.01 1.43
CA ALA A 46 -12.84 10.01 1.62
C ALA A 46 -13.39 11.37 2.07
N GLY A 47 -14.61 11.74 1.67
CA GLY A 47 -15.28 12.98 2.04
C GLY A 47 -15.92 12.96 3.44
N SER A 48 -16.56 11.85 3.83
CA SER A 48 -17.21 11.68 5.14
C SER A 48 -16.23 11.65 6.33
N ALA A 49 -14.93 11.53 6.07
CA ALA A 49 -13.87 11.73 7.05
C ALA A 49 -13.90 13.13 7.72
N SER A 50 -14.61 14.09 7.12
CA SER A 50 -14.84 15.43 7.67
C SER A 50 -15.87 15.46 8.82
N ASP A 51 -16.71 14.43 9.02
CA ASP A 51 -17.86 14.44 9.94
C ASP A 51 -17.58 13.85 11.34
N GLY A 52 -16.33 13.93 11.81
CA GLY A 52 -16.01 13.77 13.24
C GLY A 52 -15.47 12.41 13.70
N LEU A 53 -15.48 11.38 12.85
CA LEU A 53 -14.57 10.23 13.04
C LEU A 53 -13.25 10.57 12.36
N ALA A 54 -12.29 11.10 13.13
CA ALA A 54 -11.01 11.53 12.60
C ALA A 54 -10.32 10.36 11.87
N GLU A 55 -10.32 10.41 10.55
CA GLU A 55 -9.78 9.34 9.73
C GLU A 55 -8.27 9.18 10.03
N VAL A 56 -7.89 7.95 10.35
CA VAL A 56 -6.53 7.59 10.73
C VAL A 56 -5.69 7.48 9.47
N ALA A 57 -4.59 8.23 9.39
CA ALA A 57 -3.64 8.12 8.28
C ALA A 57 -2.21 8.06 8.80
N ALA A 58 -1.37 7.25 8.17
CA ALA A 58 0.07 7.37 8.34
C ALA A 58 0.58 8.60 7.57
N VAL A 59 1.72 9.14 7.96
CA VAL A 59 2.42 10.18 7.20
C VAL A 59 3.82 9.69 6.90
N CYS A 60 4.20 9.69 5.62
CA CYS A 60 5.54 9.34 5.19
C CYS A 60 6.23 10.56 4.60
N VAL A 61 7.38 10.93 5.17
CA VAL A 61 8.31 11.89 4.60
C VAL A 61 9.25 11.15 3.67
N VAL A 62 9.34 11.58 2.42
CA VAL A 62 10.13 10.96 1.36
C VAL A 62 11.21 11.95 0.90
N ASP A 63 12.47 11.57 1.05
CA ASP A 63 13.63 12.29 0.51
C ASP A 63 13.97 11.75 -0.88
N ARG A 64 14.09 10.42 -0.97
CA ARG A 64 14.45 9.72 -2.21
C ARG A 64 13.57 8.50 -2.40
N PHE A 65 13.22 8.24 -3.65
CA PHE A 65 12.44 7.07 -4.03
C PHE A 65 13.33 6.05 -4.73
N ASP A 66 13.40 4.87 -4.13
CA ASP A 66 13.93 3.63 -4.73
C ASP A 66 12.91 2.53 -4.44
N LEU A 67 12.36 1.89 -5.47
CA LEU A 67 11.20 1.02 -5.31
C LEU A 67 11.50 -0.25 -4.48
N PRO A 68 12.62 -0.98 -4.68
CA PRO A 68 12.98 -2.09 -3.80
C PRO A 68 13.11 -1.68 -2.33
N ARG A 69 13.82 -0.58 -2.04
CA ARG A 69 13.93 -0.07 -0.67
C ARG A 69 12.57 0.34 -0.12
N TRP A 70 11.76 1.06 -0.91
CA TRP A 70 10.41 1.46 -0.54
C TRP A 70 9.53 0.28 -0.12
N VAL A 71 9.58 -0.84 -0.85
CA VAL A 71 8.85 -2.07 -0.49
C VAL A 71 9.38 -2.64 0.82
N SER A 72 10.71 -2.76 0.96
CA SER A 72 11.34 -3.26 2.19
C SER A 72 10.98 -2.40 3.42
N ASP A 73 11.09 -1.08 3.30
CA ASP A 73 10.80 -0.12 4.38
C ASP A 73 9.32 -0.06 4.70
N THR A 74 8.44 -0.21 3.71
CA THR A 74 6.99 -0.36 3.95
C THR A 74 6.71 -1.60 4.80
N CYS A 75 7.32 -2.75 4.45
CA CYS A 75 7.18 -3.96 5.25
C CYS A 75 7.67 -3.74 6.68
N ALA A 76 8.88 -3.18 6.85
CA ALA A 76 9.46 -2.91 8.16
C ALA A 76 8.59 -1.99 9.01
N PHE A 77 8.07 -0.91 8.41
CA PHE A 77 7.15 0.01 9.05
C PHE A 77 5.90 -0.73 9.54
N VAL A 78 5.19 -1.46 8.67
CA VAL A 78 3.95 -2.15 9.04
C VAL A 78 4.22 -3.21 10.12
N LEU A 79 5.32 -3.96 10.01
CA LEU A 79 5.72 -4.96 11.01
C LEU A 79 6.04 -4.34 12.37
N SER A 80 6.48 -3.08 12.41
CA SER A 80 6.75 -2.35 13.65
C SER A 80 5.51 -1.73 14.31
N LEU A 81 4.39 -1.61 13.59
CA LEU A 81 3.18 -0.98 14.13
C LEU A 81 2.55 -1.85 15.21
N PRO A 82 2.08 -1.27 16.33
CA PRO A 82 1.27 -2.00 17.32
C PRO A 82 -0.02 -2.58 16.68
N GLU A 83 -0.47 -3.74 17.15
CA GLU A 83 -1.62 -4.44 16.56
C GLU A 83 -2.91 -3.62 16.63
N GLU A 84 -3.06 -2.79 17.67
CA GLU A 84 -4.18 -1.87 17.84
C GLU A 84 -4.28 -0.81 16.73
N SER A 85 -3.18 -0.51 16.04
CA SER A 85 -3.14 0.43 14.91
C SER A 85 -3.64 -0.20 13.60
N HIS A 86 -3.66 -1.54 13.50
CA HIS A 86 -3.95 -2.25 12.26
C HIS A 86 -5.41 -2.06 11.81
N GLY A 87 -6.37 -2.28 12.71
CA GLY A 87 -7.80 -2.20 12.38
C GLY A 87 -8.24 -0.81 11.89
N PRO A 88 -7.97 0.26 12.66
CA PRO A 88 -8.28 1.63 12.24
C PRO A 88 -7.61 2.02 10.91
N TRP A 89 -6.34 1.68 10.73
CA TRP A 89 -5.61 2.01 9.50
C TRP A 89 -6.10 1.18 8.30
N ARG A 90 -6.47 -0.09 8.50
CA ARG A 90 -7.11 -0.91 7.45
C ARG A 90 -8.44 -0.31 7.02
N ARG A 91 -9.26 0.19 7.95
CA ARG A 91 -10.53 0.87 7.64
C ARG A 91 -10.34 2.15 6.82
N SER A 92 -9.23 2.86 6.99
CA SER A 92 -8.85 3.97 6.12
C SER A 92 -8.13 3.50 4.85
N PHE A 93 -8.30 2.24 4.42
CA PHE A 93 -7.64 1.67 3.24
C PHE A 93 -6.13 1.82 3.28
N THR A 94 -5.53 1.69 4.46
CA THR A 94 -4.12 1.95 4.73
C THR A 94 -3.67 3.34 4.27
N ARG A 95 -4.53 4.37 4.32
CA ARG A 95 -4.26 5.73 3.84
C ARG A 95 -2.93 6.27 4.39
N THR A 96 -2.14 6.86 3.50
CA THR A 96 -0.88 7.53 3.85
C THR A 96 -0.73 8.81 3.08
N ILE A 97 -0.33 9.87 3.78
CA ILE A 97 0.02 11.14 3.19
C ILE A 97 1.53 11.14 2.94
N HIS A 98 1.92 11.30 1.68
CA HIS A 98 3.33 11.33 1.29
C HIS A 98 3.78 12.77 1.14
N LEU A 99 4.79 13.16 1.93
CA LEU A 99 5.34 14.51 1.99
C LEU A 99 6.78 14.50 1.50
N ALA A 100 7.16 15.49 0.70
CA ALA A 100 8.54 15.66 0.26
C ALA A 100 9.37 16.33 1.34
N GLY A 101 10.49 15.73 1.75
CA GLY A 101 11.38 16.30 2.75
C GLY A 101 12.52 15.36 3.15
N ARG A 102 13.50 15.88 3.89
CA ARG A 102 14.63 15.10 4.43
C ARG A 102 14.35 14.66 5.87
N PRO A 103 14.19 13.36 6.16
CA PRO A 103 13.96 12.88 7.52
C PRO A 103 14.97 13.38 8.56
N ALA A 104 16.25 13.45 8.19
CA ALA A 104 17.32 13.93 9.08
C ALA A 104 17.08 15.37 9.58
N ASN A 105 16.46 16.23 8.78
CA ASN A 105 16.16 17.62 9.16
C ASN A 105 14.96 17.72 10.12
N LEU A 106 14.22 16.63 10.33
CA LEU A 106 12.98 16.59 11.09
C LEU A 106 13.11 15.81 12.41
N ALA A 107 14.16 15.00 12.56
CA ALA A 107 14.35 14.10 13.71
C ALA A 107 14.36 14.79 15.08
N GLY A 108 14.78 16.06 15.15
CA GLY A 108 14.75 16.86 16.39
C GLY A 108 13.40 17.50 16.71
N ARG A 109 12.40 17.41 15.82
CA ARG A 109 11.10 18.11 15.95
C ARG A 109 9.90 17.16 15.92
N PHE A 110 10.06 15.99 15.32
CA PHE A 110 8.97 15.03 15.12
C PHE A 110 9.45 13.63 15.47
N VAL A 111 8.55 12.85 16.08
CA VAL A 111 8.78 11.44 16.37
C VAL A 111 8.27 10.61 15.19
N PHE A 112 9.14 9.74 14.66
CA PHE A 112 8.79 8.79 13.63
C PHE A 112 8.71 7.39 14.23
N ALA A 113 7.68 6.63 13.86
CA ALA A 113 7.53 5.23 14.23
C ALA A 113 8.53 4.34 13.47
N HIS A 114 8.93 4.76 12.28
CA HIS A 114 9.96 4.08 11.50
C HIS A 114 10.78 5.10 10.69
N VAL A 115 12.09 4.88 10.61
CA VAL A 115 13.00 5.62 9.73
C VAL A 115 13.76 4.58 8.92
N ALA A 116 13.75 4.73 7.59
CA ALA A 116 14.51 3.86 6.70
C ALA A 116 15.99 3.89 7.07
N ALA A 117 16.69 2.75 6.96
CA ALA A 117 18.08 2.65 7.39
C ALA A 117 19.03 3.60 6.65
N ASP A 118 18.70 3.95 5.41
CA ASP A 118 19.46 4.90 4.58
C ASP A 118 18.96 6.36 4.69
N GLY A 119 17.99 6.61 5.57
CA GLY A 119 17.35 7.91 5.78
C GLY A 119 16.49 8.39 4.62
N SER A 120 16.19 7.53 3.63
CA SER A 120 15.41 7.92 2.43
C SER A 120 13.93 8.22 2.73
N ALA A 121 13.39 7.62 3.78
CA ALA A 121 12.01 7.80 4.22
C ALA A 121 11.88 7.77 5.75
N ALA A 122 10.85 8.43 6.27
CA ALA A 122 10.44 8.31 7.66
C ALA A 122 8.92 8.37 7.80
N TRP A 123 8.40 7.54 8.69
CA TRP A 123 6.98 7.25 8.83
C TRP A 123 6.50 7.63 10.22
N ALA A 124 5.50 8.49 10.30
CA ALA A 124 4.66 8.62 11.48
C ALA A 124 3.63 7.49 11.48
N ALA A 125 3.36 6.93 12.66
CA ALA A 125 2.34 5.90 12.83
C ALA A 125 0.96 6.40 12.36
N PRO A 126 0.04 5.50 11.95
CA PRO A 126 -1.32 5.88 11.63
C PRO A 126 -1.96 6.61 12.82
N ALA A 127 -2.37 7.86 12.61
CA ALA A 127 -2.98 8.67 13.66
C ALA A 127 -4.06 9.60 13.09
N PRO A 128 -4.97 10.13 13.92
CA PRO A 128 -5.88 11.21 13.55
C PRO A 128 -5.14 12.43 12.99
N GLU A 129 -5.81 13.19 12.11
CA GLU A 129 -5.23 14.37 11.45
C GLU A 129 -4.52 15.37 12.40
N PRO A 130 -5.11 15.77 13.55
CA PRO A 130 -4.45 16.74 14.43
C PRO A 130 -3.03 16.32 14.87
N ALA A 131 -2.80 15.01 15.06
CA ALA A 131 -1.51 14.47 15.49
C ALA A 131 -0.40 14.62 14.45
N THR A 132 -0.75 14.80 13.18
CA THR A 132 0.22 14.94 12.07
C THR A 132 0.14 16.29 11.35
N SER A 133 -0.72 17.19 11.84
CA SER A 133 -0.97 18.51 11.25
C SER A 133 0.31 19.37 11.12
N GLY A 134 1.21 19.31 12.10
CA GLY A 134 2.49 20.03 12.07
C GLY A 134 3.37 19.63 10.89
N LEU A 135 3.53 18.32 10.64
CA LEU A 135 4.27 17.82 9.47
C LEU A 135 3.61 18.25 8.15
N ARG A 136 2.29 18.10 8.06
CA ARG A 136 1.49 18.41 6.85
C ARG A 136 1.52 19.90 6.49
N ARG A 137 1.62 20.79 7.48
CA ARG A 137 1.73 22.24 7.25
C ARG A 137 3.15 22.68 6.86
N LEU A 138 4.16 21.95 7.34
CA LEU A 138 5.56 22.29 7.10
C LEU A 138 6.05 21.84 5.72
N LEU A 139 5.58 20.70 5.24
CA LEU A 139 6.08 20.05 4.02
C LEU A 139 5.06 20.07 2.90
N LYS A 140 5.56 20.00 1.67
CA LYS A 140 4.70 19.85 0.48
C LYS A 140 4.39 18.37 0.26
N THR A 141 3.23 18.10 -0.35
CA THR A 141 2.92 16.76 -0.87
C THR A 141 3.98 16.32 -1.88
N PHE A 142 4.38 15.05 -1.78
CA PHE A 142 5.26 14.44 -2.77
C PHE A 142 4.51 14.24 -4.09
N GLU A 143 4.99 14.85 -5.18
CA GLU A 143 4.26 14.83 -6.45
C GLU A 143 4.68 13.70 -7.41
N GLY A 144 5.95 13.28 -7.40
CA GLY A 144 6.44 12.10 -8.14
C GLY A 144 5.98 11.96 -9.61
N ARG A 145 5.80 13.05 -10.37
CA ARG A 145 5.13 13.03 -11.69
C ARG A 145 5.88 12.30 -12.81
N ARG A 146 7.14 11.92 -12.59
CA ARG A 146 7.94 11.20 -13.59
C ARG A 146 7.32 9.81 -13.85
N PRO A 147 7.26 9.34 -15.10
CA PRO A 147 6.87 7.96 -15.39
C PRO A 147 7.75 6.95 -14.66
N LEU A 148 7.15 5.84 -14.22
CA LEU A 148 7.88 4.72 -13.66
C LEU A 148 8.58 3.95 -14.78
N ALA A 149 9.91 3.98 -14.78
CA ALA A 149 10.71 3.21 -15.74
C ALA A 149 10.61 1.70 -15.42
N ALA A 150 10.80 0.85 -16.43
CA ALA A 150 11.02 -0.59 -16.20
C ALA A 150 12.39 -0.84 -15.54
N TRP A 151 12.53 -1.98 -14.87
CA TRP A 151 13.79 -2.38 -14.20
C TRP A 151 14.00 -3.89 -14.30
N GLU A 152 15.24 -4.32 -14.07
CA GLU A 152 15.58 -5.73 -13.98
C GLU A 152 15.03 -6.38 -12.70
N PRO A 153 14.51 -7.62 -12.75
CA PRO A 153 13.97 -8.29 -11.58
C PRO A 153 14.93 -8.24 -10.39
N THR A 154 14.42 -7.75 -9.25
CA THR A 154 15.23 -7.53 -8.04
C THR A 154 14.60 -8.25 -6.86
N THR A 155 15.36 -9.11 -6.20
CA THR A 155 14.90 -9.83 -5.00
C THR A 155 15.37 -9.12 -3.73
N LEU A 156 14.44 -8.90 -2.79
CA LEU A 156 14.71 -8.44 -1.44
C LEU A 156 14.28 -9.47 -0.40
N THR A 157 14.85 -9.37 0.79
CA THR A 157 14.40 -10.11 1.98
C THR A 157 13.62 -9.15 2.86
N VAL A 158 12.44 -9.56 3.31
CA VAL A 158 11.61 -8.76 4.23
C VAL A 158 12.33 -8.66 5.57
N PRO A 159 12.54 -7.44 6.10
CA PRO A 159 13.24 -7.25 7.36
C PRO A 159 12.57 -7.98 8.53
N ASP A 160 13.38 -8.35 9.51
CA ASP A 160 12.86 -8.79 10.79
C ASP A 160 12.07 -7.65 11.44
N GLY A 161 10.89 -7.96 11.98
CA GLY A 161 10.15 -7.01 12.83
C GLY A 161 10.90 -6.75 14.14
N PRO A 162 10.40 -5.83 14.99
CA PRO A 162 10.97 -5.62 16.32
C PRO A 162 11.07 -6.94 17.10
N ARG A 163 12.26 -7.22 17.65
CA ARG A 163 12.59 -8.47 18.35
C ARG A 163 11.78 -8.69 19.63
N ASP A 164 11.12 -7.65 20.13
CA ASP A 164 10.42 -7.67 21.42
C ASP A 164 9.01 -8.28 21.36
N ARG A 165 8.53 -8.69 20.17
CA ARG A 165 7.31 -9.47 20.08
C ARG A 165 7.56 -10.89 20.59
N ALA A 166 6.79 -11.30 21.59
CA ALA A 166 6.82 -12.65 22.13
C ALA A 166 6.86 -13.69 21.00
N PRO A 167 7.62 -14.80 21.15
CA PRO A 167 7.77 -15.81 20.12
C PRO A 167 6.44 -16.53 19.87
N GLY A 168 5.57 -15.89 19.08
CA GLY A 168 4.54 -16.58 18.33
C GLY A 168 5.23 -17.58 17.40
N ARG A 169 4.51 -18.65 17.04
CA ARG A 169 5.02 -19.70 16.17
C ARG A 169 5.44 -19.08 14.83
N ALA A 170 6.73 -18.82 14.66
CA ALA A 170 7.26 -18.14 13.50
C ALA A 170 6.94 -18.99 12.26
N ARG A 171 6.16 -18.41 11.34
CA ARG A 171 5.91 -18.99 10.02
C ARG A 171 7.25 -19.15 9.30
N ARG A 172 7.43 -20.26 8.59
CA ARG A 172 8.61 -20.47 7.74
C ARG A 172 8.66 -19.37 6.66
N PRO A 173 9.80 -18.71 6.43
CA PRO A 173 9.96 -17.78 5.33
C PRO A 173 9.71 -18.42 3.97
N VAL A 174 9.07 -17.71 3.06
CA VAL A 174 8.72 -18.22 1.72
C VAL A 174 9.10 -17.25 0.61
N ARG A 175 8.94 -17.68 -0.64
CA ARG A 175 9.24 -16.89 -1.82
C ARG A 175 7.95 -16.48 -2.54
N ARG A 176 7.89 -15.23 -2.97
CA ARG A 176 6.80 -14.69 -3.82
C ARG A 176 7.36 -13.71 -4.83
N ASP A 177 6.62 -13.53 -5.91
CA ASP A 177 6.86 -12.46 -6.87
C ASP A 177 5.87 -11.30 -6.62
N LEU A 178 6.37 -10.08 -6.75
CA LEU A 178 5.58 -8.84 -6.73
C LEU A 178 5.67 -8.19 -8.11
N TYR A 179 4.62 -8.36 -8.90
CA TYR A 179 4.48 -7.76 -10.23
C TYR A 179 3.93 -6.34 -10.11
N ILE A 180 4.50 -5.39 -10.85
CA ILE A 180 4.15 -3.97 -10.80
C ILE A 180 3.98 -3.44 -12.23
N ALA A 181 2.84 -2.80 -12.49
CA ALA A 181 2.55 -2.13 -13.76
C ALA A 181 3.38 -0.85 -13.91
N THR A 182 3.91 -0.60 -15.11
CA THR A 182 4.69 0.62 -15.41
C THR A 182 4.02 1.53 -16.44
N SER A 183 3.18 1.00 -17.33
CA SER A 183 2.52 1.80 -18.37
C SER A 183 1.48 2.74 -17.77
N GLY A 184 1.64 4.04 -18.00
CA GLY A 184 0.72 5.06 -17.47
C GLY A 184 0.80 5.23 -15.95
N VAL A 185 1.87 4.75 -15.31
CA VAL A 185 2.09 4.82 -13.87
C VAL A 185 3.21 5.81 -13.59
N THR A 186 2.95 6.84 -12.79
CA THR A 186 4.00 7.75 -12.29
C THR A 186 4.69 7.16 -11.06
N VAL A 187 5.82 7.75 -10.64
CA VAL A 187 6.48 7.38 -9.38
C VAL A 187 5.54 7.58 -8.19
N ALA A 188 4.73 8.64 -8.16
CA ALA A 188 3.76 8.85 -7.10
C ALA A 188 2.65 7.77 -7.10
N ASP A 189 2.15 7.37 -8.26
CA ASP A 189 1.17 6.29 -8.37
C ASP A 189 1.76 4.97 -7.86
N ALA A 190 2.98 4.63 -8.31
CA ALA A 190 3.67 3.42 -7.88
C ALA A 190 3.85 3.39 -6.35
N LEU A 191 4.30 4.51 -5.79
CA LEU A 191 4.50 4.69 -4.36
C LEU A 191 3.20 4.40 -3.60
N VAL A 192 2.08 4.99 -4.02
CA VAL A 192 0.77 4.79 -3.39
C VAL A 192 0.28 3.35 -3.56
N GLN A 193 0.21 2.86 -4.80
CA GLN A 193 -0.44 1.59 -5.13
C GLN A 193 0.34 0.39 -4.60
N VAL A 194 1.67 0.39 -4.75
CA VAL A 194 2.52 -0.68 -4.22
C VAL A 194 2.49 -0.66 -2.70
N LYS A 195 2.53 0.53 -2.07
CA LYS A 195 2.45 0.62 -0.61
C LYS A 195 1.15 0.02 -0.08
N HIS A 196 0.01 0.34 -0.69
CA HIS A 196 -1.28 -0.22 -0.26
C HIS A 196 -1.26 -1.76 -0.32
N LEU A 197 -0.80 -2.32 -1.44
CA LEU A 197 -0.69 -3.77 -1.59
C LEU A 197 0.22 -4.39 -0.52
N VAL A 198 1.42 -3.84 -0.35
CA VAL A 198 2.42 -4.37 0.58
C VAL A 198 1.96 -4.25 2.02
N ALA A 199 1.43 -3.10 2.42
CA ALA A 199 0.90 -2.88 3.76
C ALA A 199 -0.24 -3.86 4.07
N GLU A 200 -1.23 -3.99 3.18
CA GLU A 200 -2.36 -4.90 3.35
C GLU A 200 -1.90 -6.36 3.38
N ALA A 201 -0.97 -6.75 2.51
CA ALA A 201 -0.41 -8.11 2.51
C ALA A 201 0.36 -8.44 3.80
N VAL A 202 1.03 -7.46 4.43
CA VAL A 202 1.63 -7.66 5.76
C VAL A 202 0.56 -7.77 6.85
N LEU A 203 -0.46 -6.89 6.82
CA LEU A 203 -1.58 -6.93 7.78
C LEU A 203 -2.35 -8.26 7.70
N ASP A 204 -2.53 -8.80 6.50
CA ASP A 204 -3.16 -10.09 6.23
C ASP A 204 -2.22 -11.29 6.42
N ARG A 205 -0.99 -11.04 6.87
CA ARG A 205 0.05 -12.05 7.15
C ARG A 205 0.45 -12.88 5.92
N LEU A 206 0.21 -12.36 4.72
CA LEU A 206 0.72 -12.92 3.47
C LEU A 206 2.22 -12.67 3.35
N ILE A 207 2.68 -11.47 3.72
CA ILE A 207 4.10 -11.12 3.80
C ILE A 207 4.52 -11.09 5.27
N GLY A 208 5.61 -11.81 5.60
CA GLY A 208 6.18 -11.82 6.94
C GLY A 208 7.70 -11.68 6.96
N PRO A 209 8.30 -11.52 8.16
CA PRO A 209 9.75 -11.49 8.35
C PRO A 209 10.50 -12.62 7.64
N GLY A 210 11.60 -12.29 6.97
CA GLY A 210 12.46 -13.24 6.26
C GLY A 210 11.92 -13.71 4.90
N ASP A 211 10.66 -13.41 4.53
CA ASP A 211 10.14 -13.73 3.20
C ASP A 211 11.01 -13.09 2.11
N ARG A 212 11.13 -13.77 0.97
CA ARG A 212 11.84 -13.25 -0.20
C ARG A 212 10.86 -12.79 -1.25
N LEU A 213 10.91 -11.51 -1.60
CA LEU A 213 10.05 -10.89 -2.60
C LEU A 213 10.88 -10.53 -3.83
N THR A 214 10.53 -11.07 -4.99
CA THR A 214 11.13 -10.66 -6.27
C THR A 214 10.22 -9.65 -6.96
N LEU A 215 10.69 -8.41 -7.05
CA LEU A 215 9.99 -7.32 -7.71
C LEU A 215 10.20 -7.43 -9.22
N ARG A 216 9.11 -7.41 -9.98
CA ARG A 216 9.12 -7.49 -11.44
C ARG A 216 8.31 -6.36 -12.04
N SER A 217 8.90 -5.61 -12.97
CA SER A 217 8.16 -4.63 -13.76
C SER A 217 7.53 -5.27 -15.00
N LEU A 218 6.28 -4.93 -15.29
CA LEU A 218 5.63 -5.23 -16.55
C LEU A 218 4.90 -3.98 -17.05
N PRO A 219 4.76 -3.76 -18.37
CA PRO A 219 3.97 -2.65 -18.88
C PRO A 219 2.54 -2.68 -18.33
N ARG A 220 1.89 -3.85 -18.38
CA ARG A 220 0.56 -4.11 -17.80
C ARG A 220 0.54 -5.50 -17.21
N LEU A 221 -0.25 -5.72 -16.16
CA LEU A 221 -0.51 -7.04 -15.58
C LEU A 221 -1.59 -7.75 -16.42
N THR A 222 -1.27 -8.09 -17.66
CA THR A 222 -2.16 -8.84 -18.56
C THR A 222 -1.43 -10.08 -19.08
N GLY A 223 -2.19 -11.16 -19.36
CA GLY A 223 -1.62 -12.40 -19.91
C GLY A 223 -0.77 -13.23 -18.92
N LEU A 224 -0.68 -12.82 -17.66
CA LEU A 224 0.01 -13.59 -16.63
C LEU A 224 -0.80 -14.84 -16.26
N ARG A 225 -0.11 -15.98 -16.17
CA ARG A 225 -0.68 -17.29 -15.81
C ARG A 225 -0.22 -17.77 -14.42
N VAL A 226 0.11 -16.83 -13.54
CA VAL A 226 0.51 -17.11 -12.16
C VAL A 226 -0.68 -16.90 -11.22
N PRO A 227 -0.83 -17.72 -10.18
CA PRO A 227 -1.85 -17.47 -9.17
C PRO A 227 -1.44 -16.28 -8.29
N PHE A 228 -2.40 -15.39 -8.03
CA PHE A 228 -2.20 -14.21 -7.18
C PHE A 228 -2.84 -14.43 -5.80
N ALA A 229 -2.06 -14.20 -4.75
CA ALA A 229 -2.55 -14.14 -3.38
C ALA A 229 -3.21 -12.78 -3.08
N ALA A 230 -2.75 -11.71 -3.73
CA ALA A 230 -3.33 -10.38 -3.61
C ALA A 230 -3.11 -9.54 -4.88
N LEU A 231 -4.08 -8.69 -5.22
CA LEU A 231 -4.02 -7.77 -6.34
C LEU A 231 -4.43 -6.37 -5.90
N ARG A 232 -3.68 -5.36 -6.35
CA ARG A 232 -4.05 -3.96 -6.20
C ARG A 232 -4.76 -3.49 -7.45
N VAL A 233 -6.07 -3.40 -7.36
CA VAL A 233 -6.94 -2.88 -8.42
C VAL A 233 -7.45 -1.49 -8.03
N ASP A 234 -7.40 -0.54 -8.97
CA ASP A 234 -8.08 0.74 -8.84
C ASP A 234 -8.52 1.28 -10.20
N THR A 235 -9.26 2.39 -10.21
CA THR A 235 -9.60 3.10 -11.45
C THR A 235 -8.36 3.65 -12.11
N ASP A 236 -8.28 3.54 -13.44
CA ASP A 236 -7.22 4.15 -14.24
C ASP A 236 -7.42 5.69 -14.20
N ILE A 237 -6.41 6.43 -13.74
CA ILE A 237 -6.48 7.89 -13.64
C ILE A 237 -6.67 8.57 -15.01
N HIS A 238 -6.21 7.92 -16.09
CA HIS A 238 -6.37 8.39 -17.45
C HIS A 238 -7.67 7.90 -18.09
N ARG A 239 -8.29 6.86 -17.51
CA ARG A 239 -9.54 6.26 -17.96
C ARG A 239 -10.39 5.91 -16.73
N PRO A 240 -11.03 6.90 -16.09
CA PRO A 240 -11.64 6.72 -14.76
C PRO A 240 -12.78 5.68 -14.72
N TYR A 241 -13.29 5.28 -15.87
CA TYR A 241 -14.32 4.24 -16.00
C TYR A 241 -13.74 2.84 -16.29
N GLU A 242 -12.42 2.69 -16.38
CA GLU A 242 -11.71 1.42 -16.54
C GLU A 242 -10.98 1.08 -15.23
N LEU A 243 -10.96 -0.21 -14.88
CA LEU A 243 -10.15 -0.72 -13.79
C LEU A 243 -8.82 -1.25 -14.31
N GLN A 244 -7.76 -1.02 -13.54
CA GLN A 244 -6.42 -1.52 -13.80
C GLN A 244 -5.84 -2.21 -12.57
N ALA A 245 -5.18 -3.35 -12.78
CA ALA A 245 -4.29 -3.95 -11.80
C ALA A 245 -2.93 -3.23 -11.82
N PHE A 246 -2.62 -2.50 -10.74
CA PHE A 246 -1.36 -1.76 -10.58
C PHE A 246 -0.23 -2.62 -10.03
N ALA A 247 -0.56 -3.58 -9.17
CA ALA A 247 0.41 -4.51 -8.62
C ALA A 247 -0.25 -5.84 -8.24
N GLY A 248 0.52 -6.91 -8.19
CA GLY A 248 0.06 -8.25 -7.83
C GLY A 248 1.12 -9.04 -7.09
N LEU A 249 0.74 -9.62 -5.95
CA LEU A 249 1.56 -10.53 -5.15
C LEU A 249 1.14 -11.96 -5.48
N THR A 250 2.08 -12.80 -5.90
CA THR A 250 1.78 -14.20 -6.18
C THR A 250 1.47 -14.99 -4.91
N GLU A 251 0.92 -16.19 -5.09
CA GLU A 251 1.03 -17.22 -4.06
C GLU A 251 2.49 -17.62 -3.82
N GLU A 252 2.71 -18.45 -2.81
CA GLU A 252 4.02 -19.02 -2.50
C GLU A 252 4.57 -19.85 -3.67
N LEU A 253 5.85 -19.63 -3.99
CA LEU A 253 6.61 -20.32 -5.03
C LEU A 253 7.43 -21.49 -4.49
#